data_AF-A0A3P6BDZ7-F1
#
_entry.id   AF-A0A3P6BDZ7-F1
#
_cell.length_a   1.000
_cell.length_b   1.000
_cell.length_c   1.000
_cell.angle_alpha   90.00
_cell.angle_beta   90.00
_cell.angle_gamma   90.00
#
_symmetry.space_group_name_H-M   'P 1'
#
loop_
_entity.id
_entity.type
_entity.pdbx_description
1 polymer ?
#
loop_
_entity_poly.entity_id
_entity_poly.type
_entity_poly.pdbx_seq_one_letter_code
_entity_poly.pdbx_strand_id
1 'polypeptide(L)'
;MGLDYSYSQPSESEDYGGHDSSGTEDREVEDLIRRDQADLNYNYASTVQYPPQPEVEFGFPQTCYCGGRPKLATSRTVNDPDRRYYTCDNVNDGDCHVHKWWDDAVMEEMRARDTHTLQLSEKVDSLTFLNDYDPQLNKLKELQNETEQKLVRLEKVVSELAEKRTRNYYVCKDFKNDGLHIRHDCLTALEEELDCLRSQYAEEVSLRRELQFELAQMREEIKELKQLIMNRDNPNQTD
;
A
#
# COMPACT_ATOMS: atom_id res chain seq x y z
N MET A 1 -26.22 2.01 30.00
CA MET A 1 -25.41 1.24 30.97
C MET A 1 -24.79 0.10 30.19
N GLY A 2 -23.59 0.31 29.63
CA GLY A 2 -22.85 -0.73 28.91
C GLY A 2 -21.82 -1.31 29.87
N LEU A 3 -21.87 -2.62 30.10
CA LEU A 3 -20.84 -3.32 30.85
C LEU A 3 -19.65 -3.53 29.91
N ASP A 4 -18.50 -2.96 30.25
CA ASP A 4 -17.25 -3.36 29.62
C ASP A 4 -16.93 -4.79 30.06
N TYR A 5 -16.52 -5.62 29.11
CA TYR A 5 -15.95 -6.92 29.37
C TYR A 5 -14.47 -6.86 29.02
N SER A 6 -13.66 -6.43 29.99
CA SER A 6 -12.21 -6.59 29.93
C SER A 6 -11.82 -8.03 30.32
N TYR A 7 -11.37 -8.81 29.34
CA TYR A 7 -10.84 -10.16 29.57
C TYR A 7 -9.35 -10.06 29.94
N SER A 8 -9.04 -10.20 31.23
CA SER A 8 -7.67 -10.38 31.70
C SER A 8 -7.31 -11.86 31.60
N GLN A 9 -6.37 -12.20 30.70
CA GLN A 9 -5.77 -13.54 30.66
C GLN A 9 -5.19 -13.86 32.05
N PRO A 10 -5.58 -14.99 32.69
CA PRO A 10 -4.92 -15.44 33.89
C PRO A 10 -3.48 -15.82 33.55
N SER A 11 -2.52 -15.20 34.23
CA SER A 11 -1.15 -15.71 34.29
C SER A 11 -1.18 -17.10 34.91
N GLU A 12 -0.77 -18.10 34.14
CA GLU A 12 -0.71 -19.50 34.55
C GLU A 12 0.22 -19.65 35.76
N SER A 13 -0.38 -19.87 36.93
CA SER A 13 0.31 -20.47 38.06
C SER A 13 -0.63 -21.36 38.87
N GLU A 14 -0.08 -22.53 39.21
CA GLU A 14 -0.49 -23.50 40.24
C GLU A 14 -1.47 -24.61 39.82
N ASP A 15 -0.85 -25.69 39.33
CA ASP A 15 -0.90 -27.05 39.87
C ASP A 15 -2.25 -27.49 40.47
N TYR A 16 -3.02 -28.20 39.66
CA TYR A 16 -4.11 -29.07 40.13
C TYR A 16 -3.86 -30.51 39.68
N GLY A 17 -3.30 -31.31 40.59
CA GLY A 17 -3.70 -32.69 40.84
C GLY A 17 -3.24 -33.74 39.83
N GLY A 18 -2.06 -34.31 40.07
CA GLY A 18 -1.45 -35.32 39.22
C GLY A 18 -2.09 -36.72 39.20
N HIS A 19 -1.75 -37.45 38.16
CA HIS A 19 -1.51 -38.90 38.23
C HIS A 19 -0.34 -39.26 37.31
N ASP A 20 0.57 -40.04 37.89
CA ASP A 20 1.75 -40.68 37.32
C ASP A 20 1.37 -41.76 36.29
N SER A 21 2.25 -41.97 35.31
CA SER A 21 2.38 -43.14 34.41
C SER A 21 1.48 -43.21 33.17
N SER A 22 1.98 -42.77 32.00
CA SER A 22 2.87 -43.56 31.14
C SER A 22 3.37 -42.69 29.98
N GLY A 23 4.69 -42.66 29.72
CA GLY A 23 5.29 -41.87 28.64
C GLY A 23 4.99 -42.39 27.22
N THR A 24 3.88 -43.10 27.04
CA THR A 24 3.47 -43.76 25.79
C THR A 24 2.28 -43.06 25.16
N GLU A 25 1.28 -42.65 25.94
CA GLU A 25 0.05 -42.02 25.42
C GLU A 25 0.31 -40.59 24.93
N ASP A 26 1.08 -39.79 25.67
CA ASP A 26 1.49 -38.44 25.22
C ASP A 26 2.33 -38.49 23.94
N ARG A 27 3.16 -39.54 23.76
CA ARG A 27 3.93 -39.74 22.53
C ARG A 27 3.04 -40.12 21.35
N GLU A 28 2.00 -40.92 21.59
CA GLU A 28 1.03 -41.29 20.56
C GLU A 28 0.21 -40.07 20.10
N VAL A 29 -0.18 -39.20 21.03
CA VAL A 29 -0.86 -37.93 20.72
C VAL A 29 0.07 -37.00 19.93
N GLU A 30 1.33 -36.85 20.35
CA GLU A 30 2.30 -36.03 19.63
C GLU A 30 2.61 -36.56 18.21
N ASP A 31 2.64 -37.88 18.04
CA ASP A 31 2.85 -38.52 16.73
C ASP A 31 1.61 -38.43 15.83
N LEU A 32 0.40 -38.42 16.41
CA LEU A 32 -0.84 -38.13 15.68
C LEU A 32 -0.86 -36.68 15.21
N ILE A 33 -0.53 -35.73 16.08
CA ILE A 33 -0.42 -34.31 15.74
C ILE A 33 0.62 -34.09 14.62
N ARG A 34 1.78 -34.74 14.72
CA ARG A 34 2.83 -34.65 13.70
C ARG A 34 2.39 -35.21 12.34
N ARG A 35 1.61 -36.30 12.34
CA ARG A 35 1.04 -36.89 11.12
C ARG A 35 -0.02 -35.98 10.51
N ASP A 36 -0.96 -35.46 11.29
CA ASP A 36 -1.96 -34.51 10.82
C ASP A 36 -1.32 -33.24 10.24
N GLN A 37 -0.28 -32.71 10.89
CA GLN A 37 0.48 -31.57 10.37
C GLN A 37 1.20 -31.90 9.06
N ALA A 38 1.75 -33.11 8.91
CA ALA A 38 2.38 -33.55 7.66
C ALA A 38 1.35 -33.74 6.53
N ASP A 39 0.20 -34.31 6.83
CA ASP A 39 -0.91 -34.50 5.89
C ASP A 39 -1.53 -33.16 5.49
N LEU A 40 -1.67 -32.21 6.42
CA LEU A 40 -2.08 -30.85 6.13
C LEU A 40 -1.04 -30.13 5.27
N ASN A 41 0.26 -30.28 5.54
CA ASN A 41 1.30 -29.65 4.73
C ASN A 41 1.37 -30.23 3.31
N TYR A 42 1.14 -31.54 3.16
CA TYR A 42 1.04 -32.22 1.86
C TYR A 42 -0.22 -31.80 1.10
N ASN A 43 -1.36 -31.69 1.78
CA ASN A 43 -2.61 -31.21 1.20
C ASN A 43 -2.61 -29.69 0.92
N TYR A 44 -1.82 -28.89 1.64
CA TYR A 44 -1.67 -27.45 1.41
C TYR A 44 -0.78 -27.18 0.19
N ALA A 45 0.19 -28.07 -0.09
CA ALA A 45 0.97 -28.04 -1.34
C ALA A 45 0.12 -28.42 -2.56
N SER A 46 -0.94 -29.21 -2.36
CA SER A 46 -2.01 -29.36 -3.33
C SER A 46 -2.91 -28.13 -3.22
N THR A 47 -2.59 -27.06 -3.95
CA THR A 47 -3.50 -25.92 -4.08
C THR A 47 -4.80 -26.45 -4.69
N VAL A 48 -5.78 -26.80 -3.85
CA VAL A 48 -7.13 -27.10 -4.30
C VAL A 48 -7.68 -25.78 -4.82
N GLN A 49 -7.40 -25.54 -6.10
CA GLN A 49 -7.91 -24.40 -6.83
C GLN A 49 -9.37 -24.72 -7.07
N TYR A 50 -10.22 -24.27 -6.15
CA TYR A 50 -11.65 -24.31 -6.39
C TYR A 50 -11.90 -23.52 -7.68
N PRO A 51 -12.61 -24.10 -8.66
CA PRO A 51 -13.01 -23.32 -9.82
C PRO A 51 -13.73 -22.06 -9.30
N PRO A 52 -13.50 -20.89 -9.93
CA PRO A 52 -14.19 -19.67 -9.53
C PRO A 52 -15.67 -20.01 -9.49
N GLN A 53 -16.27 -19.87 -8.30
CA GLN A 53 -17.69 -20.11 -8.17
C GLN A 53 -18.36 -19.18 -9.17
N PRO A 54 -19.27 -19.68 -10.03
CA PRO A 54 -19.96 -18.83 -10.98
C PRO A 54 -20.52 -17.65 -10.18
N GLU A 55 -20.25 -16.44 -10.66
CA GLU A 55 -20.71 -15.20 -10.04
C GLU A 55 -22.22 -15.30 -9.88
N VAL A 56 -22.68 -15.72 -8.70
CA VAL A 56 -24.10 -15.71 -8.38
C VAL A 56 -24.45 -14.24 -8.34
N GLU A 57 -25.18 -13.78 -9.36
CA GLU A 57 -25.57 -12.38 -9.51
C GLU A 57 -26.36 -11.94 -8.25
N PHE A 58 -25.63 -11.29 -7.35
CA PHE A 58 -26.13 -10.79 -6.07
C PHE A 58 -26.80 -9.44 -6.32
N GLY A 59 -27.95 -9.21 -5.69
CA GLY A 59 -28.78 -8.03 -5.91
C GLY A 59 -29.85 -8.24 -6.99
N PHE A 60 -30.25 -7.17 -7.67
CA PHE A 60 -31.34 -7.23 -8.64
C PHE A 60 -30.91 -7.95 -9.93
N PRO A 61 -31.63 -9.00 -10.37
CA PRO A 61 -31.32 -9.66 -11.64
C PRO A 61 -31.49 -8.66 -12.80
N GLN A 62 -30.42 -8.40 -13.55
CA GLN A 62 -30.47 -7.48 -14.70
C GLN A 62 -30.87 -8.21 -15.99
N THR A 63 -30.43 -9.46 -16.12
CA THR A 63 -30.64 -10.30 -17.30
C THR A 63 -31.01 -11.72 -16.88
N CYS A 64 -31.92 -12.35 -17.62
CA CYS A 64 -32.17 -13.79 -17.49
C CYS A 64 -31.09 -14.58 -18.22
N TYR A 65 -30.89 -15.85 -17.84
CA TYR A 65 -29.95 -16.76 -18.50
C TYR A 65 -30.22 -16.97 -20.00
N CYS A 66 -31.46 -16.74 -20.47
CA CYS A 66 -31.80 -16.76 -21.90
C CYS A 66 -31.51 -15.43 -22.63
N GLY A 67 -30.86 -14.46 -21.98
CA GLY A 67 -30.63 -13.11 -22.49
C GLY A 67 -31.84 -12.17 -22.45
N GLY A 68 -33.00 -12.65 -21.97
CA GLY A 68 -34.22 -11.85 -21.82
C GLY A 68 -34.18 -10.93 -20.59
N ARG A 69 -35.02 -9.89 -20.57
CA ARG A 69 -35.16 -9.02 -19.39
C ARG A 69 -36.06 -9.67 -18.33
N PRO A 70 -35.62 -9.77 -17.06
CA PRO A 70 -36.45 -10.27 -15.96
C PRO A 70 -37.68 -9.37 -15.73
N LYS A 71 -38.81 -9.99 -15.39
CA LYS A 71 -40.07 -9.32 -15.07
C LYS A 71 -40.47 -9.58 -13.63
N LEU A 72 -41.07 -8.58 -13.01
CA LEU A 72 -41.60 -8.70 -11.66
C LEU A 72 -43.02 -9.29 -11.71
N ALA A 73 -43.18 -10.49 -11.17
CA ALA A 73 -44.45 -11.18 -11.01
C ALA A 73 -44.88 -11.16 -9.54
N THR A 74 -46.17 -11.40 -9.32
CA THR A 74 -46.76 -11.53 -7.98
C THR A 74 -47.18 -12.98 -7.78
N SER A 75 -46.68 -13.60 -6.72
CA SER A 75 -47.00 -14.97 -6.32
C SER A 75 -48.46 -15.08 -5.93
N ARG A 76 -49.09 -16.13 -6.43
CA ARG A 76 -50.47 -16.53 -6.08
C ARG A 76 -50.47 -17.86 -5.31
N THR A 77 -49.31 -18.30 -4.84
CA THR A 77 -49.20 -19.53 -4.06
C THR A 77 -49.83 -19.34 -2.69
N VAL A 78 -50.31 -20.44 -2.10
CA VAL A 78 -50.89 -20.42 -0.74
C VAL A 78 -49.82 -20.10 0.31
N ASN A 79 -48.57 -20.46 0.04
CA ASN A 79 -47.45 -20.29 0.97
C ASN A 79 -46.91 -18.85 0.97
N ASP A 80 -46.93 -18.17 -0.19
CA ASP A 80 -46.40 -16.82 -0.36
C ASP A 80 -47.40 -15.95 -1.13
N PRO A 81 -48.61 -15.69 -0.58
CA PRO A 81 -49.62 -14.88 -1.24
C PRO A 81 -49.12 -13.44 -1.40
N ASP A 82 -49.32 -12.87 -2.59
CA ASP A 82 -48.95 -11.50 -2.96
C ASP A 82 -47.45 -11.15 -2.86
N ARG A 83 -46.57 -12.13 -2.62
CA ARG A 83 -45.12 -11.92 -2.60
C ARG A 83 -44.57 -11.73 -4.02
N ARG A 84 -43.70 -10.74 -4.22
CA ARG A 84 -43.16 -10.41 -5.55
C ARG A 84 -41.85 -11.13 -5.84
N TYR A 85 -41.67 -11.57 -7.07
CA TYR A 85 -40.45 -12.25 -7.54
C TYR A 85 -40.13 -11.90 -8.99
N TYR A 86 -38.85 -11.96 -9.34
CA TYR A 86 -38.37 -11.84 -10.71
C TYR A 86 -38.53 -13.17 -11.46
N THR A 87 -39.00 -13.12 -12.69
CA THR A 87 -39.22 -14.27 -13.58
C THR A 87 -38.97 -13.93 -15.05
N CYS A 88 -38.93 -14.94 -15.92
CA CYS A 88 -38.73 -14.77 -17.36
C CYS A 88 -40.01 -15.09 -18.15
N ASP A 89 -40.21 -14.44 -19.30
CA ASP A 89 -41.31 -14.77 -20.22
C ASP A 89 -41.21 -16.21 -20.76
N ASN A 90 -39.99 -16.69 -20.95
CA ASN A 90 -39.71 -17.98 -21.56
C ASN A 90 -39.63 -19.12 -20.53
N VAL A 91 -40.09 -18.91 -19.29
CA VAL A 91 -39.98 -19.89 -18.19
C VAL A 91 -40.55 -21.29 -18.49
N ASN A 92 -41.39 -21.42 -19.53
CA ASN A 92 -42.02 -22.68 -19.93
C ASN A 92 -41.32 -23.39 -21.09
N ASP A 93 -40.17 -22.91 -21.57
CA ASP A 93 -39.41 -23.53 -22.69
C ASP A 93 -38.63 -24.79 -22.27
N GLY A 94 -38.54 -25.07 -20.97
CA GLY A 94 -37.83 -26.22 -20.41
C GLY A 94 -36.37 -25.95 -20.05
N ASP A 95 -35.87 -24.73 -20.30
CA ASP A 95 -34.53 -24.29 -19.90
C ASP A 95 -34.53 -23.61 -18.51
N CYS A 96 -33.33 -23.31 -18.00
CA CYS A 96 -33.17 -22.61 -16.71
C CYS A 96 -33.40 -21.10 -16.88
N HIS A 97 -34.32 -20.54 -16.10
CA HIS A 97 -34.65 -19.11 -16.11
C HIS A 97 -34.54 -18.48 -14.73
N VAL A 98 -34.40 -17.16 -14.70
CA VAL A 98 -34.34 -16.39 -13.45
C VAL A 98 -35.59 -16.62 -12.59
N HIS A 99 -35.37 -16.97 -11.33
CA HIS A 99 -36.37 -16.94 -10.28
C HIS A 99 -35.71 -16.41 -9.01
N LYS A 100 -36.07 -15.19 -8.59
CA LYS A 100 -35.51 -14.57 -7.40
C LYS A 100 -36.56 -13.73 -6.69
N TRP A 101 -36.69 -13.89 -5.38
CA TRP A 101 -37.61 -13.08 -4.60
C TRP A 101 -37.17 -11.62 -4.58
N TRP A 102 -38.14 -10.71 -4.68
CA TRP A 102 -37.87 -9.28 -4.73
C TRP A 102 -37.24 -8.78 -3.42
N ASP A 103 -37.75 -9.25 -2.28
CA ASP A 103 -37.25 -8.91 -0.95
C ASP A 103 -35.83 -9.44 -0.72
N ASP A 104 -35.51 -10.65 -1.21
CA ASP A 104 -34.15 -11.16 -1.17
C ASP A 104 -33.21 -10.28 -1.99
N ALA A 105 -33.58 -9.93 -3.22
CA ALA A 105 -32.79 -9.02 -4.06
C ALA A 105 -32.60 -7.64 -3.41
N VAL A 106 -33.62 -7.08 -2.76
CA VAL A 106 -33.51 -5.80 -2.03
C VAL A 106 -32.56 -5.93 -0.84
N MET A 107 -32.66 -6.99 -0.04
CA MET A 107 -31.78 -7.19 1.11
C MET A 107 -30.32 -7.39 0.69
N GLU A 108 -30.09 -8.03 -0.44
CA GLU A 108 -28.76 -8.16 -1.04
C GLU A 108 -28.18 -6.81 -1.44
N GLU A 109 -28.94 -5.98 -2.13
CA GLU A 109 -28.54 -4.61 -2.52
C GLU A 109 -28.27 -3.71 -1.31
N MET A 110 -29.11 -3.80 -0.28
CA MET A 110 -28.90 -3.06 0.95
C MET A 110 -27.58 -3.46 1.62
N ARG A 111 -27.29 -4.75 1.75
CA ARG A 111 -26.03 -5.25 2.33
C ARG A 111 -24.80 -4.83 1.52
N ALA A 112 -24.87 -4.92 0.21
CA ALA A 112 -23.80 -4.49 -0.68
C ALA A 112 -23.53 -2.98 -0.52
N ARG A 113 -24.59 -2.17 -0.54
CA ARG A 113 -24.50 -0.72 -0.37
C ARG A 113 -23.98 -0.32 1.02
N ASP A 114 -24.39 -1.01 2.08
CA ASP A 114 -23.91 -0.75 3.44
C ASP A 114 -22.41 -1.02 3.55
N THR A 115 -21.92 -2.08 2.89
CA THR A 115 -20.49 -2.39 2.82
C THR A 115 -19.72 -1.32 2.05
N HIS A 116 -20.24 -0.88 0.89
CA HIS A 116 -19.64 0.23 0.15
C HIS A 116 -19.61 1.53 0.96
N THR A 117 -20.65 1.79 1.75
CA THR A 117 -20.72 2.97 2.64
C THR A 117 -19.65 2.90 3.73
N LEU A 118 -19.45 1.72 4.33
CA LEU A 118 -18.40 1.51 5.33
C LEU A 118 -17.00 1.72 4.72
N GLN A 119 -16.72 1.11 3.57
CA GLN A 119 -15.45 1.27 2.87
C GLN A 119 -15.19 2.73 2.46
N LEU A 120 -16.24 3.46 2.06
CA LEU A 120 -16.13 4.87 1.73
C LEU A 120 -15.81 5.70 2.98
N SER A 121 -16.44 5.40 4.11
CA SER A 121 -16.11 6.02 5.40
C SER A 121 -14.64 5.84 5.76
N GLU A 122 -14.12 4.60 5.71
CA GLU A 122 -12.72 4.30 6.00
C GLU A 122 -11.74 5.07 5.08
N LYS A 123 -12.09 5.20 3.79
CA LYS A 123 -11.29 5.97 2.83
C LYS A 123 -11.32 7.47 3.13
N VAL A 124 -12.46 8.02 3.55
CA VAL A 124 -12.58 9.43 3.97
C VAL A 124 -11.75 9.70 5.23
N ASP A 125 -11.79 8.80 6.21
CA ASP A 125 -10.97 8.91 7.42
C ASP A 125 -9.47 8.85 7.08
N SER A 126 -9.08 7.95 6.17
CA SER A 126 -7.71 7.86 5.66
C SER A 126 -7.24 9.13 4.95
N LEU A 127 -8.11 9.76 4.15
CA LEU A 127 -7.81 11.05 3.51
C LEU A 127 -7.70 12.20 4.52
N THR A 128 -8.50 12.16 5.59
CA THR A 128 -8.43 13.14 6.67
C THR A 128 -7.06 13.07 7.36
N PHE A 129 -6.54 11.86 7.62
CA PHE A 129 -5.18 11.68 8.15
C PHE A 129 -4.09 12.19 7.20
N LEU A 130 -4.28 12.06 5.87
CA LEU A 130 -3.35 12.63 4.89
C LEU A 130 -3.31 14.17 4.91
N ASN A 131 -4.37 14.82 5.37
CA ASN A 131 -4.43 16.26 5.53
C ASN A 131 -3.57 16.76 6.70
N ASP A 132 -3.28 15.90 7.68
CA ASP A 132 -2.42 16.22 8.83
C ASP A 132 -0.93 16.31 8.47
N TYR A 133 -0.54 15.97 7.24
CA TYR A 133 0.82 16.18 6.74
C TYR A 133 1.06 17.62 6.26
N ASP A 134 0.02 18.41 6.01
CA ASP A 134 0.16 19.81 5.56
C ASP A 134 0.91 20.70 6.59
N PRO A 135 0.65 20.61 7.91
CA PRO A 135 1.47 21.30 8.92
C PRO A 135 2.94 20.89 8.91
N GLN A 136 3.24 19.59 8.70
CA GLN A 136 4.63 19.11 8.64
C GLN A 136 5.33 19.64 7.38
N LEU A 137 4.62 19.68 6.26
CA LEU A 137 5.11 20.23 5.00
C LEU A 137 5.41 21.73 5.12
N ASN A 138 4.53 22.49 5.80
CA ASN A 138 4.75 23.91 6.05
C ASN A 138 5.97 24.14 6.95
N LYS A 139 6.15 23.33 8.00
CA LYS A 139 7.33 23.42 8.86
C LYS A 139 8.63 23.10 8.13
N LEU A 140 8.62 22.12 7.21
CA LEU A 140 9.77 21.84 6.35
C LEU A 140 10.10 23.01 5.43
N LYS A 141 9.09 23.66 4.84
CA LYS A 141 9.29 24.87 4.01
C LYS A 141 9.89 26.03 4.80
N GLU A 142 9.45 26.24 6.04
CA GLU A 142 10.00 27.29 6.92
C GLU A 142 11.47 27.02 7.24
N LEU A 143 11.81 25.78 7.63
CA LEU A 143 13.20 25.36 7.87
C LEU A 143 14.07 25.54 6.63
N GLN A 144 13.56 25.18 5.45
CA GLN A 144 14.27 25.37 4.19
C GLN A 144 14.61 26.84 3.96
N ASN A 145 13.61 27.74 4.08
CA ASN A 145 13.83 29.18 3.92
C ASN A 145 14.84 29.72 4.94
N GLU A 146 14.81 29.26 6.19
CA GLU A 146 15.80 29.63 7.20
C GLU A 146 17.23 29.17 6.80
N THR A 147 17.38 27.95 6.28
CA THR A 147 18.68 27.45 5.83
C THR A 147 19.22 28.21 4.62
N GLU A 148 18.36 28.56 3.65
CA GLU A 148 18.72 29.38 2.50
C GLU A 148 19.19 30.78 2.94
N GLN A 149 18.49 31.41 3.89
CA GLN A 149 18.93 32.70 4.44
C GLN A 149 20.27 32.59 5.18
N LYS A 150 20.52 31.50 5.92
CA LYS A 150 21.81 31.28 6.59
C LYS A 150 22.93 31.07 5.58
N LEU A 151 22.68 30.35 4.48
CA LEU A 151 23.66 30.17 3.40
C LEU A 151 24.04 31.50 2.75
N VAL A 152 23.06 32.35 2.38
CA VAL A 152 23.33 33.67 1.80
C VAL A 152 24.19 34.55 2.74
N ARG A 153 23.91 34.49 4.05
CA ARG A 153 24.73 35.22 5.05
C ARG A 153 26.14 34.66 5.15
N LEU A 154 26.29 33.34 5.12
CA LEU A 154 27.59 32.66 5.13
C LEU A 154 28.41 33.00 3.88
N GLU A 155 27.81 32.96 2.70
CA GLU A 155 28.44 33.35 1.44
C GLU A 155 28.99 34.78 1.52
N LYS A 156 28.19 35.72 2.04
CA LYS A 156 28.63 37.11 2.23
C LYS A 156 29.86 37.20 3.14
N VAL A 157 29.84 36.50 4.29
CA VAL A 157 30.99 36.49 5.22
C VAL A 157 32.23 35.88 4.56
N VAL A 158 32.07 34.82 3.78
CA VAL A 158 33.17 34.19 3.02
C VAL A 158 33.75 35.17 2.00
N SER A 159 32.91 35.88 1.24
CA SER A 159 33.37 36.91 0.29
C SER A 159 34.14 38.02 0.99
N GLU A 160 33.63 38.55 2.11
CA GLU A 160 34.32 39.58 2.88
C GLU A 160 35.66 39.09 3.47
N LEU A 161 35.74 37.82 3.87
CA LEU A 161 36.99 37.21 4.35
C LEU A 161 38.00 36.98 3.22
N ALA A 162 37.53 36.60 2.02
CA ALA A 162 38.38 36.46 0.84
C ALA A 162 39.00 37.81 0.43
N GLU A 163 38.21 38.90 0.47
CA GLU A 163 38.68 40.26 0.19
C GLU A 163 39.70 40.76 1.22
N LYS A 164 39.54 40.39 2.50
CA LYS A 164 40.44 40.80 3.61
C LYS A 164 41.68 39.92 3.75
N ARG A 165 41.77 38.81 3.03
CA ARG A 165 42.93 37.91 3.13
C ARG A 165 44.12 38.58 2.42
N THR A 166 45.04 39.16 3.19
CA THR A 166 46.41 39.35 2.71
C THR A 166 46.94 37.99 2.25
N ARG A 167 47.37 37.90 0.99
CA ARG A 167 47.96 36.67 0.41
C ARG A 167 49.13 36.24 1.29
N ASN A 168 48.90 35.23 2.12
CA ASN A 168 49.94 34.65 2.96
C ASN A 168 50.58 33.52 2.16
N TYR A 169 51.85 33.73 1.82
CA TYR A 169 52.67 32.76 1.10
C TYR A 169 53.33 31.82 2.12
N TYR A 170 53.34 30.51 1.87
CA TYR A 170 54.29 29.63 2.54
C TYR A 170 55.68 29.92 1.94
N VAL A 171 56.58 30.52 2.75
CA VAL A 171 57.96 30.80 2.33
C VAL A 171 58.90 29.80 3.02
N CYS A 172 59.68 29.06 2.24
CA CYS A 172 60.81 28.28 2.74
C CYS A 172 61.76 29.23 3.51
N LYS A 173 62.17 28.88 4.74
CA LYS A 173 63.03 29.75 5.58
C LYS A 173 64.34 30.16 4.88
N ASP A 174 64.81 29.36 3.92
CA ASP A 174 66.05 29.58 3.18
C ASP A 174 65.80 29.98 1.72
N PHE A 175 64.83 30.86 1.46
CA PHE A 175 64.49 31.29 0.10
C PHE A 175 65.71 31.81 -0.68
N LYS A 176 66.16 31.02 -1.66
CA LYS A 176 67.06 31.46 -2.72
C LYS A 176 66.22 31.56 -4.00
N ASN A 177 66.37 32.67 -4.71
CA ASN A 177 65.62 32.97 -5.94
C ASN A 177 66.21 32.15 -7.12
N ASP A 178 66.28 30.83 -6.96
CA ASP A 178 66.98 29.88 -7.83
C ASP A 178 66.04 29.09 -8.76
N GLY A 179 64.74 29.41 -8.74
CA GLY A 179 63.74 28.77 -9.60
C GLY A 179 63.35 27.34 -9.20
N LEU A 180 63.89 26.80 -8.10
CA LEU A 180 63.59 25.46 -7.58
C LEU A 180 62.59 25.45 -6.41
N HIS A 181 62.17 26.63 -5.95
CA HIS A 181 61.26 26.77 -4.80
C HIS A 181 59.83 27.09 -5.24
N ILE A 182 58.89 26.24 -4.82
CA ILE A 182 57.46 26.38 -5.11
C ILE A 182 56.87 27.51 -4.26
N ARG A 183 56.53 28.64 -4.89
CA ARG A 183 55.50 29.56 -4.39
C ARG A 183 54.17 29.10 -4.95
N HIS A 184 53.45 28.30 -4.18
CA HIS A 184 52.06 28.01 -4.50
C HIS A 184 51.18 28.78 -3.51
N ASP A 185 50.26 29.59 -4.03
CA ASP A 185 49.33 30.35 -3.21
C ASP A 185 48.39 29.35 -2.50
N CYS A 186 48.22 29.49 -1.19
CA CYS A 186 47.30 28.64 -0.45
C CYS A 186 45.84 28.85 -0.88
N LEU A 187 45.52 29.99 -1.49
CA LEU A 187 44.22 30.29 -2.06
C LEU A 187 43.96 29.52 -3.35
N THR A 188 44.95 29.44 -4.26
CA THR A 188 44.74 28.75 -5.55
C THR A 188 44.48 27.26 -5.36
N ALA A 189 45.21 26.61 -4.45
CA ALA A 189 44.95 25.19 -4.14
C ALA A 189 43.54 24.96 -3.54
N LEU A 190 43.07 25.88 -2.69
CA LEU A 190 41.72 25.77 -2.11
C LEU A 190 40.63 26.09 -3.15
N GLU A 191 40.88 27.04 -4.04
CA GLU A 191 39.97 27.37 -5.15
C GLU A 191 39.85 26.19 -6.13
N GLU A 192 40.96 25.54 -6.49
CA GLU A 192 40.97 24.34 -7.33
C GLU A 192 40.20 23.16 -6.70
N GLU A 193 40.38 22.92 -5.40
CA GLU A 193 39.63 21.89 -4.66
C GLU A 193 38.13 22.22 -4.59
N LEU A 194 37.75 23.49 -4.39
CA LEU A 194 36.35 23.93 -4.39
C LEU A 194 35.70 23.77 -5.77
N ASP A 195 36.43 24.05 -6.86
CA ASP A 195 35.94 23.87 -8.22
C ASP A 195 35.80 22.38 -8.59
N CYS A 196 36.71 21.54 -8.10
CA CYS A 196 36.60 20.08 -8.21
C CYS A 196 35.35 19.56 -7.49
N LEU A 197 35.12 19.99 -6.25
CA LEU A 197 33.94 19.62 -5.46
C LEU A 197 32.63 20.12 -6.09
N ARG A 198 32.60 21.33 -6.64
CA ARG A 198 31.44 21.87 -7.38
C ARG A 198 31.13 21.03 -8.61
N SER A 199 32.14 20.58 -9.33
CA SER A 199 31.98 19.71 -10.51
C SER A 199 31.42 18.35 -10.13
N GLN A 200 31.92 17.73 -9.05
CA GLN A 200 31.39 16.47 -8.53
C GLN A 200 29.93 16.60 -8.06
N TYR A 201 29.59 17.70 -7.37
CA TYR A 201 28.21 17.96 -6.95
C TYR A 201 27.27 18.15 -8.15
N ALA A 202 27.71 18.84 -9.21
CA ALA A 202 26.93 19.01 -10.43
C ALA A 202 26.65 17.67 -11.13
N GLU A 203 27.63 16.77 -11.17
CA GLU A 203 27.48 15.42 -11.71
C GLU A 203 26.52 14.56 -10.87
N GLU A 204 26.64 14.61 -9.54
CA GLU A 204 25.73 13.92 -8.62
C GLU A 204 24.27 14.41 -8.79
N VAL A 205 24.07 15.72 -8.94
CA VAL A 205 22.76 16.31 -9.23
C VAL A 205 22.22 15.86 -10.59
N SER A 206 23.08 15.68 -11.61
CA SER A 206 22.66 15.16 -12.91
C SER A 206 22.20 13.71 -12.81
N LEU A 207 23.01 12.84 -12.20
CA LEU A 207 22.68 11.43 -11.97
C LEU A 207 21.39 11.29 -11.14
N ARG A 208 21.21 12.14 -10.13
CA ARG A 208 19.99 12.13 -9.31
C ARG A 208 18.75 12.54 -10.10
N ARG A 209 18.87 13.45 -11.08
CA ARG A 209 17.76 13.80 -11.99
C ARG A 209 17.42 12.67 -12.94
N GLU A 210 18.42 11.97 -13.49
CA GLU A 210 18.21 10.80 -14.33
C GLU A 210 17.48 9.68 -13.57
N LEU A 211 17.95 9.37 -12.36
CA LEU A 211 17.29 8.39 -11.50
C LEU A 211 15.84 8.79 -11.15
N GLN A 212 15.59 10.08 -10.91
CA GLN A 212 14.23 10.59 -10.68
C GLN A 212 13.33 10.41 -11.91
N PHE A 213 13.87 10.60 -13.12
CA PHE A 213 13.14 10.36 -14.36
C PHE A 213 12.80 8.87 -14.53
N GLU A 214 13.76 7.97 -14.32
CA GLU A 214 13.53 6.52 -14.39
C GLU A 214 12.50 6.05 -13.36
N LEU A 215 12.59 6.53 -12.11
CA LEU A 215 11.60 6.25 -11.07
C LEU A 215 10.20 6.75 -11.46
N ALA A 216 10.10 7.91 -12.10
CA ALA A 216 8.83 8.43 -12.58
C ALA A 216 8.25 7.57 -13.72
N GLN A 217 9.10 7.11 -14.66
CA GLN A 217 8.69 6.21 -15.72
C GLN A 217 8.19 4.87 -15.16
N MET A 218 8.96 4.23 -14.29
CA MET A 218 8.55 2.97 -13.64
C MET A 218 7.25 3.13 -12.86
N ARG A 219 7.03 4.28 -12.22
CA ARG A 219 5.78 4.56 -11.51
C ARG A 219 4.58 4.58 -12.47
N GLU A 220 4.73 5.14 -13.66
CA GLU A 220 3.66 5.15 -14.65
C GLU A 220 3.43 3.76 -15.24
N GLU A 221 4.49 2.99 -15.52
CA GLU A 221 4.37 1.59 -15.96
C GLU A 221 3.64 0.73 -14.92
N ILE A 222 3.96 0.88 -13.63
CA ILE A 222 3.23 0.21 -12.54
C ILE A 222 1.76 0.62 -12.52
N LYS A 223 1.45 1.88 -12.80
CA LYS A 223 0.07 2.38 -12.84
C LYS A 223 -0.70 1.81 -14.03
N GLU A 224 -0.08 1.70 -15.20
CA GLU A 224 -0.64 1.04 -16.38
C GLU A 224 -0.88 -0.46 -16.12
N LEU A 225 0.11 -1.17 -15.55
CA LEU A 225 -0.03 -2.57 -15.18
C LEU A 225 -1.16 -2.79 -14.18
N LYS A 226 -1.29 -1.91 -13.16
CA LYS A 226 -2.41 -1.94 -12.23
C LYS A 226 -3.75 -1.74 -12.92
N GLN A 227 -3.84 -0.81 -13.88
CA GLN A 227 -5.07 -0.60 -14.64
C GLN A 227 -5.42 -1.82 -15.51
N LEU A 228 -4.43 -2.45 -16.13
CA LEU A 228 -4.63 -3.67 -16.91
C LEU A 228 -5.09 -4.85 -16.05
N ILE A 229 -4.55 -5.01 -14.84
CA ILE A 229 -5.00 -6.03 -13.88
C ILE A 229 -6.45 -5.75 -13.46
N MET A 230 -6.76 -4.52 -13.04
CA MET A 230 -8.13 -4.13 -12.66
C MET A 230 -9.14 -4.34 -13.79
N ASN A 231 -8.74 -4.10 -15.05
CA ASN A 231 -9.61 -4.30 -16.21
C ASN A 231 -9.75 -5.79 -16.60
N ARG A 232 -8.75 -6.64 -16.32
CA ARG A 232 -8.83 -8.09 -16.53
C ARG A 232 -9.70 -8.79 -15.48
N ASP A 233 -9.72 -8.28 -14.26
CA ASP A 233 -10.58 -8.76 -13.18
C ASP A 233 -12.05 -8.29 -13.33
N ASN A 234 -12.38 -7.57 -14.42
CA ASN A 234 -13.72 -7.03 -14.68
C ASN A 234 -14.11 -7.19 -16.17
N PRO A 235 -14.41 -8.42 -16.66
CA PRO A 235 -14.59 -8.68 -18.09
C PRO A 235 -15.91 -8.19 -18.71
N ASN A 236 -16.79 -7.51 -17.98
CA ASN A 236 -18.14 -7.16 -18.45
C ASN A 236 -18.45 -5.65 -18.47
N GLN A 237 -17.65 -4.85 -19.18
CA GLN A 237 -18.07 -3.52 -19.63
C GLN A 237 -17.63 -3.23 -21.08
N THR A 238 -18.04 -4.07 -22.04
CA THR A 238 -18.22 -3.66 -23.44
C THR A 238 -19.27 -4.55 -24.10
N ASP A 239 -20.53 -4.17 -23.97
CA ASP A 239 -21.48 -3.97 -25.08
C ASP A 239 -22.74 -3.23 -24.56
#